data_AF-A0A3S4F2J4-F1
#
_entry.id   AF-A0A3S4F2J4-F1
#
_cell.length_a   1.000
_cell.length_b   1.000
_cell.length_c   1.000
_cell.angle_alpha   90.00
_cell.angle_beta   90.00
_cell.angle_gamma   90.00
#
_symmetry.space_group_name_H-M   'P 1'
#
loop_
_entity.id
_entity.type
_entity.pdbx_description
1 polymer ?
#
loop_
_entity_poly.entity_id
_entity_poly.type
_entity_poly.pdbx_seq_one_letter_code
_entity_poly.pdbx_strand_id
1 'polypeptide(L)' 'MKSADVQLVTYVPPPSETNYSAAFLTGSQAACKAACNAFTDAVLDIARNPVQRA' A
#
# COMPACT_ATOMS: atom_id res chain seq x y z
N MET A 1 5.42 -7.85 -1.10
CA MET A 1 5.06 -7.60 -2.52
C MET A 1 5.92 -6.46 -3.10
N LYS A 2 6.31 -6.60 -4.39
CA LYS A 2 7.26 -5.83 -5.24
C LYS A 2 8.54 -5.28 -4.57
N SER A 3 8.42 -4.48 -3.51
CA SER A 3 9.52 -3.80 -2.84
C SER A 3 10.00 -4.48 -1.55
N ALA A 4 9.26 -5.45 -1.01
CA ALA A 4 9.62 -6.16 0.22
C ALA A 4 9.09 -7.60 0.27
N ASP A 5 9.73 -8.47 1.05
CA ASP A 5 9.29 -9.84 1.32
C ASP A 5 8.17 -9.87 2.38
N VAL A 6 6.96 -9.57 1.91
CA VAL A 6 5.73 -9.57 2.71
C VAL A 6 4.58 -10.20 1.90
N GLN A 7 3.68 -10.85 2.62
CA GLN A 7 2.48 -11.50 2.09
C GLN A 7 1.22 -10.74 2.50
N LEU A 8 0.23 -10.70 1.61
CA LEU A 8 -1.09 -10.12 1.89
C LEU A 8 -1.92 -11.12 2.70
N VAL A 9 -2.40 -10.72 3.88
CA VAL A 9 -3.22 -11.57 4.75
C VAL A 9 -4.69 -11.16 4.78
N THR A 10 -4.97 -9.87 4.64
CA THR A 10 -6.34 -9.36 4.55
C THR A 10 -6.36 -8.23 3.56
N TYR A 11 -7.39 -8.21 2.72
CA TYR A 11 -7.66 -7.13 1.79
C TYR A 11 -9.09 -6.65 1.99
N VAL A 12 -9.25 -5.35 2.20
CA VAL A 12 -10.53 -4.67 2.29
C VAL A 12 -10.69 -3.86 0.99
N PRO A 13 -11.43 -4.39 0.00
CA PRO A 13 -11.63 -3.67 -1.26
C PRO A 13 -12.42 -2.38 -1.01
N PRO A 14 -12.22 -1.33 -1.83
CA PRO A 14 -13.01 -0.11 -1.72
C PRO A 14 -14.47 -0.34 -2.15
N PRO A 15 -15.45 0.37 -1.55
CA PRO A 15 -15.28 1.27 -0.39
C PRO A 15 -15.46 0.54 0.96
N SER A 16 -14.65 0.92 1.95
CA SER A 16 -14.98 0.71 3.36
C SER A 16 -16.10 1.66 3.81
N GLU A 17 -16.62 1.48 5.03
CA GLU A 17 -17.58 2.39 5.67
C GLU A 17 -17.09 3.85 5.71
N THR A 18 -15.77 4.05 5.66
CA THR A 18 -15.10 5.36 5.65
C THR A 18 -14.63 5.81 4.27
N ASN A 19 -15.00 5.10 3.19
CA ASN A 19 -14.60 5.37 1.79
C ASN A 19 -13.10 5.20 1.48
N TYR A 20 -12.42 4.32 2.21
CA TYR A 20 -11.03 3.92 1.93
C TYR A 20 -10.95 2.46 1.48
N SER A 21 -9.73 2.00 1.16
CA SER A 21 -9.36 0.60 1.05
C SER A 21 -8.20 0.33 2.02
N ALA A 22 -8.06 -0.92 2.46
CA ALA A 22 -7.00 -1.32 3.37
C ALA A 22 -6.42 -2.69 3.00
N ALA A 23 -5.20 -2.94 3.46
CA ALA A 23 -4.55 -4.23 3.35
C ALA A 23 -3.70 -4.48 4.60
N PHE A 24 -3.75 -5.70 5.12
CA PHE A 24 -2.84 -6.17 6.15
C PHE A 24 -1.79 -7.06 5.51
N LEU A 25 -0.52 -6.78 5.81
CA LEU A 25 0.62 -7.52 5.31
C LEU A 25 1.37 -8.17 6.48
N THR A 26 1.91 -9.37 6.25
CA THR A 26 2.75 -10.08 7.22
C THR A 26 4.12 -10.39 6.63
N GLY A 27 5.13 -10.44 7.49
CA GLY A 27 6.53 -10.67 7.16
C GLY A 27 7.43 -10.35 8.35
N SER A 28 8.75 -10.29 8.13
CA SER A 28 9.65 -9.77 9.17
C SER A 28 9.36 -8.30 9.45
N GLN A 29 9.69 -7.82 10.67
CA GLN A 29 9.47 -6.41 11.03
C GLN A 29 10.14 -5.44 10.05
N ALA A 30 11.37 -5.75 9.61
CA ALA A 30 12.10 -4.96 8.63
C ALA A 30 11.41 -4.96 7.26
N ALA A 31 10.89 -6.12 6.82
CA ALA A 31 10.14 -6.21 5.56
C ALA A 31 8.81 -5.44 5.63
N CYS A 32 8.09 -5.50 6.76
CA CYS A 32 6.89 -4.69 6.98
C CYS A 32 7.21 -3.19 6.93
N LYS A 33 8.32 -2.74 7.54
CA LYS A 33 8.75 -1.34 7.47
C LYS A 33 9.07 -0.91 6.04
N ALA A 34 9.77 -1.74 5.28
CA ALA A 34 10.05 -1.48 3.87
C ALA A 34 8.77 -1.39 3.03
N ALA A 35 7.78 -2.26 3.29
CA ALA A 35 6.47 -2.20 2.64
C ALA A 35 5.71 -0.90 2.98
N CYS A 36 5.73 -0.43 4.24
CA CYS A 36 5.12 0.83 4.64
C CYS A 36 5.75 2.05 3.94
N ASN A 37 7.08 2.07 3.81
CA ASN A 37 7.77 3.15 3.10
C ASN A 37 7.36 3.17 1.62
N ALA A 38 7.40 2.02 0.94
CA ALA A 38 7.00 1.91 -0.46
C ALA A 38 5.53 2.29 -0.70
N PHE A 39 4.63 1.94 0.22
CA PHE A 39 3.23 2.37 0.16
C PHE A 39 3.09 3.89 0.30
N THR A 40 3.85 4.49 1.22
CA THR A 40 3.85 5.95 1.43
C THR A 40 4.31 6.69 0.17
N ASP A 41 5.42 6.23 -0.44
CA ASP A 41 5.95 6.84 -1.66
C ASP A 41 4.95 6.76 -2.82
N ALA A 42 4.28 5.61 -2.99
CA ALA A 42 3.26 5.43 -4.03
C ALA A 42 2.04 6.35 -3.81
N VAL A 43 1.57 6.51 -2.56
CA VAL A 43 0.48 7.45 -2.25
C VAL A 43 0.90 8.89 -2.54
N LEU A 44 2.11 9.28 -2.17
CA LEU A 44 2.63 10.63 -2.43
C LEU A 44 2.81 10.91 -3.92
N ASP A 45 3.23 9.92 -4.72
CA ASP A 45 3.36 10.08 -6.17
C ASP A 45 2.01 10.35 -6.86
N ILE A 46 0.99 9.56 -6.53
CA ILE A 46 -0.39 9.79 -7.02
C ILE A 46 -0.92 11.13 -6.51
N ALA A 47 -0.66 11.49 -5.25
CA ALA A 47 -1.09 12.78 -4.71
C ALA A 47 -0.47 13.98 -5.45
N ARG A 48 0.80 13.87 -5.88
CA ARG A 48 1.49 14.91 -6.67
C ARG A 48 0.99 14.97 -8.11
N ASN A 49 0.71 13.82 -8.72
CA ASN A 49 0.30 13.70 -10.12
C ASN A 49 -0.90 12.74 -10.26
N PRO A 50 -2.12 13.17 -9.88
CA PRO A 50 -3.27 12.26 -9.77
C PRO A 50 -3.80 11.75 -11.12
N VAL A 51 -3.50 12.45 -12.21
CA VAL A 51 -3.85 12.04 -13.58
C VAL A 51 -2.57 11.97 -14.40
N GLN A 52 -2.05 10.76 -14.57
CA GLN A 52 -0.92 10.49 -15.44
C GLN A 52 -1.49 10.12 -16.81
N ARG A 53 -1.10 10.87 -17.86
CA ARG A 53 -1.42 10.47 -19.24
C ARG A 53 -0.41 9.42 -19.67
N ALA A 54 -0.91 8.30 -20.19
CA ALA A 54 -0.10 7.27 -20.83
C ALA A 54 0.53 7.78 -22.13
#